data_AF-A0A9D8JHH4-F1
#
_entry.id   AF-A0A9D8JHH4-F1
#
_cell.length_a   1.000
_cell.length_b   1.000
_cell.length_c   1.000
_cell.angle_alpha   90.00
_cell.angle_beta   90.00
_cell.angle_gamma   90.00
#
_symmetry.space_group_name_H-M   'P 1'
#
loop_
_entity.id
_entity.type
_entity.pdbx_description
1 polymer ?
#
loop_
_entity_poly.entity_id
_entity_poly.type
_entity_poly.pdbx_seq_one_letter_code
_entity_poly.pdbx_strand_id
1 'polypeptide(L)' 'MKCIEMYPTIEQAKEKLPVLKGRGIDARLIVDPLESMAPALSDMSGVGISVPDARAVEAFEVLHPAYKKAS' A
#
# COMPACT_ATOMS: atom_id res chain seq x y z
N MET A 1 3.75 -12.49 0.32
CA MET A 1 3.59 -11.07 0.73
C MET A 1 3.41 -10.29 -0.54
N LYS A 2 2.35 -9.49 -0.63
CA LYS A 2 1.97 -8.79 -1.87
C LYS A 2 1.74 -7.33 -1.58
N CYS A 3 2.34 -6.47 -2.40
CA CYS A 3 2.03 -5.04 -2.43
C CYS A 3 0.64 -4.85 -3.05
N ILE A 4 -0.25 -4.15 -2.34
CA ILE A 4 -1.63 -3.91 -2.77
C ILE A 4 -1.88 -2.48 -3.24
N GLU A 5 -1.04 -1.53 -2.83
CA GLU A 5 -1.18 -0.12 -3.16
C GLU A 5 0.14 0.63 -2.93
N MET A 6 0.43 1.64 -3.77
CA MET A 6 1.61 2.48 -3.70
C MET A 6 1.22 3.92 -3.39
N TYR A 7 2.00 4.58 -2.53
CA TYR A 7 1.79 5.96 -2.12
C TYR A 7 3.04 6.79 -2.44
N PRO A 8 2.89 8.09 -2.76
CA PRO A 8 4.01 8.99 -3.01
C PRO A 8 4.81 9.32 -1.75
N THR A 9 4.24 9.14 -0.55
CA THR A 9 4.91 9.46 0.72
C THR A 9 4.64 8.42 1.80
N ILE A 10 5.56 8.31 2.77
CA ILE A 10 5.41 7.42 3.93
C ILE A 10 4.19 7.80 4.76
N GLU A 11 3.92 9.10 4.92
CA GLU A 11 2.82 9.59 5.76
C GLU A 11 1.47 9.14 5.21
N GLN A 12 1.24 9.26 3.90
CA GLN A 12 0.01 8.76 3.28
C GLN A 12 -0.15 7.25 3.43
N ALA A 13 0.94 6.48 3.32
CA ALA A 13 0.88 5.04 3.54
C ALA A 13 0.62 4.67 5.01
N LYS A 14 1.20 5.42 5.96
CA LYS A 14 0.99 5.22 7.40
C LYS A 14 -0.46 5.46 7.81
N GLU A 15 -1.15 6.43 7.21
CA GLU A 15 -2.57 6.70 7.51
C GLU A 15 -3.48 5.48 7.27
N LYS A 16 -3.06 4.54 6.43
CA LYS A 16 -3.85 3.36 6.05
C LYS A 16 -3.59 2.14 6.92
N LEU A 17 -2.44 2.09 7.60
CA LEU A 17 -2.06 0.96 8.47
C LEU A 17 -3.06 0.73 9.62
N PRO A 18 -3.56 1.76 10.33
CA PRO A 18 -4.56 1.56 11.38
C PRO A 18 -5.86 0.94 10.88
N VAL A 19 -6.27 1.27 9.64
CA VAL A 19 -7.49 0.75 9.01
C VAL A 19 -7.38 -0.76 8.79
N LEU A 20 -6.25 -1.22 8.24
CA LEU A 20 -5.96 -2.64 8.04
C LEU A 20 -5.76 -3.38 9.37
N LYS A 21 -5.07 -2.76 10.33
CA LYS A 21 -4.86 -3.31 11.67
C LYS A 21 -6.18 -3.50 12.42
N GLY A 22 -7.12 -2.57 12.29
CA GLY A 22 -8.46 -2.67 12.87
C GLY A 22 -9.28 -3.86 12.34
N ARG A 23 -8.88 -4.43 11.19
CA ARG A 23 -9.47 -5.65 10.60
C ARG A 23 -8.65 -6.92 10.89
N GLY A 24 -7.58 -6.81 11.68
CA GLY A 24 -6.68 -7.93 11.99
C GLY A 24 -5.75 -8.31 10.83
N ILE A 25 -5.53 -7.40 9.87
CA ILE A 25 -4.62 -7.64 8.74
C ILE A 25 -3.23 -7.10 9.10
N ASP A 26 -2.21 -7.97 9.12
CA ASP A 26 -0.82 -7.55 9.33
C ASP A 26 -0.29 -6.86 8.06
N ALA A 27 -0.25 -5.53 8.07
CA ALA A 27 0.21 -4.71 6.96
C ALA A 27 1.57 -4.10 7.29
N ARG A 28 2.47 -4.09 6.30
CA ARG A 28 3.82 -3.53 6.41
C ARG A 28 4.06 -2.53 5.30
N LEU A 29 4.79 -1.47 5.64
CA LEU A 29 5.29 -0.53 4.64
C LEU A 29 6.52 -1.14 3.97
N ILE A 30 6.55 -1.11 2.66
CA ILE A 30 7.74 -1.38 1.86
C ILE A 30 8.12 -0.07 1.17
N VAL A 31 9.39 0.29 1.24
CA VAL A 31 9.91 1.38 0.42
C VAL A 31 10.45 0.72 -0.82
N ASP A 32 9.89 1.06 -1.98
CA ASP A 32 10.51 0.68 -3.24
C ASP A 32 11.54 1.78 -3.52
N PRO A 33 12.85 1.52 -3.35
CA PRO A 33 13.82 2.45 -3.87
C PRO A 33 13.62 2.44 -5.38
N LEU A 34 13.18 3.56 -5.95
CA LEU A 34 13.19 3.75 -7.40
C LEU A 34 14.65 3.75 -7.87
N GLU A 35 15.28 2.58 -7.91
CA GLU A 35 16.57 2.34 -8.54
C GLU A 35 16.33 2.25 -10.06
N SER A 36 16.00 3.37 -10.69
CA SER A 36 16.19 3.49 -12.15
C SER A 36 16.17 4.93 -12.66
N MET A 37 17.38 5.45 -12.87
CA MET A 37 17.79 6.21 -14.06
C MET A 37 17.27 7.64 -14.28
N ALA A 38 16.64 8.30 -13.32
CA ALA A 38 16.33 9.73 -13.44
C ALA A 38 16.75 10.53 -12.19
N PRO A 39 17.92 11.21 -12.21
CA PRO A 39 18.35 12.09 -11.11
C PRO A 39 17.45 13.30 -10.86
N ALA A 40 16.36 13.47 -11.62
CA ALA A 40 15.33 14.49 -11.43
C ALA A 40 14.09 13.97 -10.67
N LEU A 41 14.00 12.67 -10.36
CA LEU A 41 12.88 12.05 -9.62
C LEU A 41 13.31 11.46 -8.27
N SER A 42 14.55 11.71 -7.86
CA SER A 42 15.21 11.15 -6.67
C SER A 42 14.54 11.44 -5.33
N ASP A 43 13.50 12.29 -5.28
CA ASP A 43 12.74 12.60 -4.06
C ASP A 43 11.40 11.85 -3.95
N MET A 44 10.99 11.09 -4.97
CA MET A 44 9.72 10.34 -4.93
C MET A 44 9.95 8.85 -4.70
N SER A 45 10.53 8.46 -3.57
CA SER A 45 10.51 7.06 -3.14
C SER A 45 9.06 6.62 -2.90
N GLY A 46 8.52 5.79 -3.78
CA GLY A 46 7.19 5.22 -3.63
C GLY A 46 7.14 4.29 -2.43
N VAL A 47 6.13 4.46 -1.58
CA VAL A 47 5.93 3.65 -0.38
C VAL A 47 4.73 2.74 -0.60
N GLY A 48 4.99 1.45 -0.70
CA GLY A 48 3.97 0.42 -0.86
C GLY A 48 3.43 -0.08 0.48
N ILE A 49 2.17 -0.47 0.49
CA ILE A 49 1.58 -1.27 1.58
C ILE A 49 1.57 -2.73 1.13
N SER A 50 2.28 -3.58 1.88
CA SER A 50 2.31 -5.03 1.68
C SER A 50 1.57 -5.79 2.77
N VAL A 51 0.83 -6.81 2.36
CA VAL A 51 0.04 -7.67 3.25
C VAL A 51 0.27 -9.16 2.90
N PRO A 52 -0.13 -10.11 3.78
CA PRO A 52 -0.18 -11.53 3.44
C PRO A 52 -1.05 -11.78 2.21
N ASP A 53 -0.62 -12.67 1.33
CA ASP A 53 -1.26 -12.90 0.02
C ASP A 53 -2.72 -13.35 0.18
N ALA A 54 -2.97 -14.20 1.19
CA ALA A 54 -4.31 -14.69 1.55
C ALA A 54 -5.29 -13.57 1.95
N ARG A 55 -4.78 -12.38 2.31
CA ARG A 55 -5.56 -11.22 2.77
C ARG A 55 -5.50 -10.05 1.79
N ALA A 56 -4.80 -10.19 0.65
CA ALA A 56 -4.56 -9.08 -0.28
C ALA A 56 -5.86 -8.50 -0.85
N VAL A 57 -6.81 -9.35 -1.25
CA VAL A 57 -8.11 -8.92 -1.79
C VAL A 57 -8.92 -8.21 -0.72
N GLU A 58 -9.05 -8.80 0.48
CA GLU A 58 -9.78 -8.20 1.59
C GLU A 58 -9.18 -6.87 2.03
N ALA A 59 -7.84 -6.79 2.12
CA ALA A 59 -7.14 -5.56 2.46
C ALA A 59 -7.40 -4.45 1.43
N PHE A 60 -7.38 -4.79 0.14
CA PHE A 60 -7.70 -3.85 -0.93
C PHE A 60 -9.15 -3.37 -0.85
N GLU A 61 -10.12 -4.26 -0.62
CA GLU A 61 -11.53 -3.90 -0.45
C GLU A 61 -11.79 -3.01 0.77
N VAL A 62 -11.05 -3.22 1.86
CA VAL A 62 -11.13 -2.39 3.07
C VAL A 62 -10.64 -0.97 2.77
N LEU A 63 -9.58 -0.81 1.98
CA LEU A 63 -9.06 0.50 1.58
C LEU A 63 -9.92 1.17 0.49
N HIS A 64 -10.55 0.38 -0.38
CA HIS A 64 -11.36 0.83 -1.52
C HIS A 64 -12.79 0.27 -1.47
N PRO A 65 -13.63 0.70 -0.52
CA PRO A 65 -14.97 0.15 -0.34
C PRO A 65 -15.89 0.38 -1.56
N ALA A 66 -15.60 1.40 -2.38
CA ALA A 66 -16.33 1.68 -3.61
C ALA A 66 -16.08 0.65 -4.73
N TYR A 67 -14.95 -0.07 -4.69
CA TYR A 67 -14.59 -1.05 -5.72
C TYR A 67 -15.53 -2.26 -5.74
N LYS A 68 -16.21 -2.54 -4.62
CA LYS A 68 -17.16 -3.66 -4.45
C LYS A 68 -18.48 -3.49 -5.22
N LYS A 69 -18.69 -2.35 -5.87
CA LYS A 69 -19.94 -2.01 -6.59
C LYS A 69 -19.85 -2.12 -8.12
N ALA A 70 -18.72 -2.58 -8.66
CA ALA A 70 -18.52 -2.77 -10.09
C ALA A 70 -18.40 -4.27 -10.42
N SER A 71 -19.51 -5.00 -10.28
CA SER A 71 -19.74 -6.32 -10.88
C SER A 71 -21.21 -6.45 -11.23
#